data_AF-A0A7S0ZYN6-F1
#
_entry.id   AF-A0A7S0ZYN6-F1
#
_cell.length_a   1.000
_cell.length_b   1.000
_cell.length_c   1.000
_cell.angle_alpha   90.00
_cell.angle_beta   90.00
_cell.angle_gamma   90.00
#
_symmetry.space_group_name_H-M   'P 1'
#
loop_
_entity.id
_entity.type
_entity.pdbx_description
1 polymer ?
#
loop_
_entity_poly.entity_id
_entity_poly.type
_entity_poly.pdbx_seq_one_letter_code
_entity_poly.pdbx_strand_id
1 'polypeptide(L)'
;HFVFKVAAPLRSGWMFGECLNLDTGYDLKQGMSLRVSVKTENGVAGFSDGSLPLGSSQLTDISNCLAQSGGILPLGRLTQKHPGLKRSQLEGHFELSRVGNDGQWEVRLPGVEAQGVEVMYGDQALPKDAPLPPLTEEQISLIQTFLEAEPNHTLPMGKITEIVPGIKRAQVDGPFELVRLDKKRFLVRLRNSNVASNGVVARYTSIGKGPWPSRSSSVPVFAPGPGELPPLDPQVLDEVALMVEDGGGSVPMGKVSARFKHIKRAQLEGYFGMTRVGDQWSLSLLNIPTTRAGLKGGGKAKNRLRSRSVGTACTTGPAFLSSVTFPSLHGKGAASHPFQAHWKGASLGKGGLSKCVASPYATPVRAPLHHAGASAELPPKLPEEVMQQIEQFVFQSGGRLSMGRISQTFSGVKRAQLEGFFEFERVGDQWSVA
;
A
#
# COMPACT_ATOMS: atom_id res chain seq x y z
N HIS A 1 -26.74 40.20 14.34
CA HIS A 1 -27.07 40.16 15.79
C HIS A 1 -26.58 38.83 16.36
N PHE A 2 -25.44 38.84 17.05
CA PHE A 2 -24.94 37.66 17.77
C PHE A 2 -25.17 37.90 19.26
N VAL A 3 -25.98 37.05 19.89
CA VAL A 3 -26.24 37.08 21.32
C VAL A 3 -25.24 36.13 21.98
N PHE A 4 -24.31 36.67 22.78
CA PHE A 4 -23.37 35.86 23.55
C PHE A 4 -23.95 35.62 24.96
N LYS A 5 -24.18 34.35 25.31
CA LYS A 5 -24.44 33.93 26.70
C LYS A 5 -23.12 33.55 27.34
N VAL A 6 -22.70 34.32 28.34
CA VAL A 6 -21.54 33.98 29.18
C VAL A 6 -22.07 33.30 30.45
N ALA A 7 -21.72 32.04 30.66
CA ALA A 7 -21.99 31.33 31.90
C ALA A 7 -20.69 31.24 32.70
N ALA A 8 -20.65 31.83 33.89
CA ALA A 8 -19.56 31.68 34.85
C ALA A 8 -19.97 30.66 35.94
N PRO A 9 -19.10 29.71 36.32
CA PRO A 9 -19.45 28.71 37.33
C PRO A 9 -19.30 29.31 38.73
N LEU A 10 -20.42 29.60 39.41
CA LEU A 10 -20.46 29.75 40.85
C LEU A 10 -20.84 28.41 41.49
N ARG A 11 -20.08 27.99 42.50
CA ARG A 11 -20.42 26.84 43.33
C ARG A 11 -21.77 27.09 43.99
N SER A 12 -22.73 26.21 43.72
CA SER A 12 -24.10 26.12 44.24
C SER A 12 -25.20 26.88 43.47
N GLY A 13 -26.10 26.11 42.85
CA GLY A 13 -27.43 26.53 42.38
C GLY A 13 -27.49 27.22 41.02
N TRP A 14 -28.11 26.57 40.03
CA TRP A 14 -28.52 27.22 38.78
C TRP A 14 -29.82 28.00 39.04
N MET A 15 -29.75 29.33 39.06
CA MET A 15 -30.92 30.21 38.96
C MET A 15 -30.91 30.85 37.56
N PHE A 16 -31.94 30.57 36.76
CA PHE A 16 -32.20 31.31 35.53
C PHE A 16 -32.83 32.66 35.91
N GLY A 17 -32.10 33.75 35.66
CA GLY A 17 -32.54 35.13 35.88
C GLY A 17 -32.34 35.97 34.63
N GLU A 18 -33.22 36.95 34.48
CA GLU A 18 -33.57 37.75 33.30
C GLU A 18 -32.44 38.63 32.72
N CYS A 19 -32.72 39.11 31.50
CA CYS A 19 -31.87 39.94 30.66
C CYS A 19 -31.54 41.29 31.34
N LEU A 20 -30.26 41.58 31.56
CA LEU A 20 -29.78 42.92 31.85
C LEU A 20 -29.15 43.52 30.59
N ASN A 21 -29.70 44.65 30.14
CA ASN A 21 -29.03 45.56 29.21
C ASN A 21 -27.86 46.22 29.94
N LEU A 22 -26.65 46.06 29.43
CA LEU A 22 -25.44 46.73 29.91
C LEU A 22 -24.94 47.71 28.85
N ASP A 23 -25.42 48.94 28.94
CA ASP A 23 -24.66 50.12 28.54
C ASP A 23 -23.73 50.44 29.70
N THR A 24 -22.43 50.15 29.58
CA THR A 24 -21.38 50.77 30.40
C THR A 24 -20.02 50.49 29.78
N GLY A 25 -19.32 51.57 29.42
CA GLY A 25 -17.94 51.53 28.95
C GLY A 25 -16.99 51.10 30.05
N TYR A 26 -16.19 50.08 29.76
CA TYR A 26 -15.02 49.73 30.55
C TYR A 26 -13.77 49.81 29.67
N ASP A 27 -12.85 50.67 30.11
CA ASP A 27 -11.50 50.83 29.57
C ASP A 27 -10.63 49.65 30.03
N LEU A 28 -10.42 48.68 29.16
CA LEU A 28 -9.61 47.48 29.42
C LEU A 28 -8.14 47.78 29.16
N LYS A 29 -7.41 48.10 30.23
CA LYS A 29 -5.94 48.10 30.23
C LYS A 29 -5.40 46.69 29.94
N GLN A 30 -4.36 46.70 29.12
CA GLN A 30 -3.58 45.59 28.56
C GLN A 30 -3.36 44.39 29.50
N GLY A 31 -3.49 43.17 28.95
CA GLY A 31 -2.77 42.02 29.50
C GLY A 31 -3.47 40.66 29.58
N MET A 32 -4.66 40.45 29.00
CA MET A 32 -5.32 39.14 29.04
C MET A 32 -5.63 38.58 27.65
N SER A 33 -4.91 37.52 27.26
CA SER A 33 -5.20 36.70 26.09
C SER A 33 -6.32 35.71 26.42
N LEU A 34 -7.57 36.07 26.13
CA LEU A 34 -8.72 35.16 26.22
C LEU A 34 -8.65 34.13 25.07
N ARG A 35 -8.35 32.87 25.37
CA ARG A 35 -8.62 31.74 24.46
C ARG A 35 -10.09 31.38 24.56
N VAL A 36 -10.87 31.81 23.57
CA VAL A 36 -12.26 31.37 23.40
C VAL A 36 -12.23 29.97 22.77
N SER A 37 -12.58 28.95 23.55
CA SER A 37 -12.80 27.59 23.05
C SER A 37 -14.30 27.40 22.85
N VAL A 38 -14.74 27.44 21.59
CA VAL A 38 -16.15 27.23 21.24
C VAL A 38 -16.44 25.73 21.31
N LYS A 39 -17.20 25.32 22.34
CA LYS A 39 -17.66 23.94 22.50
C LYS A 39 -19.09 23.87 21.98
N THR A 40 -19.27 23.38 20.75
CA THR A 40 -20.60 23.12 20.19
C THR A 40 -21.18 21.88 20.87
N GLU A 41 -22.09 22.11 21.79
CA GLU A 41 -22.95 21.11 22.41
C GLU A 41 -24.14 20.84 21.48
N ASN A 42 -24.03 19.82 20.64
CA ASN A 42 -25.15 18.98 20.21
C ASN A 42 -24.58 17.75 19.49
N GLY A 43 -24.56 16.65 20.23
CA GLY A 43 -24.09 15.35 19.79
C GLY A 43 -25.04 14.70 18.80
N VAL A 44 -24.71 14.84 17.52
CA VAL A 44 -24.93 13.79 16.51
C VAL A 44 -23.64 13.75 15.70
N ALA A 45 -22.71 12.89 16.12
CA ALA A 45 -21.45 12.65 15.42
C ALA A 45 -21.69 11.82 14.15
N GLY A 46 -22.50 12.34 13.24
CA GLY A 46 -22.33 12.04 11.83
C GLY A 46 -21.13 12.84 11.37
N PHE A 47 -19.99 12.19 11.18
CA PHE A 47 -18.92 12.68 10.31
C PHE A 47 -19.48 12.77 8.88
N SER A 48 -20.41 13.69 8.66
CA SER A 48 -20.61 14.25 7.35
C SER A 48 -19.30 14.94 7.07
N ASP A 49 -18.59 14.39 6.10
CA ASP A 49 -17.24 14.75 5.71
C ASP A 49 -17.30 16.11 5.00
N GLY A 50 -17.88 17.10 5.69
CA GLY A 50 -18.39 18.38 5.25
C GLY A 50 -17.25 19.24 4.78
N SER A 51 -16.76 18.90 3.59
CA SER A 51 -15.77 19.67 2.90
C SER A 51 -16.42 21.02 2.61
N LEU A 52 -15.94 22.06 3.29
CA LEU A 52 -16.36 23.43 3.03
C LEU A 52 -16.25 23.69 1.52
N PRO A 53 -17.22 24.36 0.89
CA PRO A 53 -17.14 24.72 -0.52
C PRO A 53 -15.86 25.54 -0.77
N LEU A 54 -15.24 25.37 -1.94
CA LEU A 54 -14.04 26.15 -2.30
C LEU A 54 -14.40 27.62 -2.37
N GLY A 55 -13.63 28.45 -1.66
CA GLY A 55 -13.74 29.90 -1.80
C GLY A 55 -13.31 30.33 -3.20
N SER A 56 -13.87 31.44 -3.69
CA SER A 56 -13.53 32.00 -5.01
C SER A 56 -12.05 32.33 -5.17
N SER A 57 -11.37 32.77 -4.11
CA SER A 57 -9.92 33.00 -4.14
C SER A 57 -9.15 31.69 -4.37
N GLN A 58 -9.50 30.63 -3.64
CA GLN A 58 -8.86 29.34 -3.75
C GLN A 58 -9.09 28.70 -5.14
N LEU A 59 -10.29 28.85 -5.71
CA LEU A 59 -10.57 28.42 -7.09
C LEU A 59 -9.70 29.15 -8.10
N THR A 60 -9.47 30.46 -7.91
CA THR A 60 -8.61 31.26 -8.77
C THR A 60 -7.16 30.80 -8.67
N ASP A 61 -6.67 30.55 -7.45
CA ASP A 61 -5.31 30.06 -7.21
C ASP A 61 -5.08 28.68 -7.84
N ILE A 62 -6.04 27.76 -7.68
CA ILE A 62 -6.00 26.43 -8.28
C ILE A 62 -6.02 26.54 -9.81
N SER A 63 -6.87 27.40 -10.37
CA SER A 63 -6.97 27.61 -11.81
C SER A 63 -5.66 28.17 -12.39
N ASN A 64 -5.05 29.14 -11.71
CA ASN A 64 -3.74 29.69 -12.07
C ASN A 64 -2.65 28.62 -12.00
N CYS A 65 -2.65 27.78 -10.97
CA CYS A 65 -1.71 26.68 -10.83
C CYS A 65 -1.86 25.66 -11.97
N LEU A 66 -3.10 25.32 -12.35
CA LEU A 66 -3.36 24.43 -13.48
C LEU A 66 -2.90 25.08 -14.79
N ALA A 67 -3.25 26.34 -15.05
CA ALA A 67 -2.86 27.06 -16.26
C ALA A 67 -1.34 27.13 -16.43
N GLN A 68 -0.59 27.42 -15.36
CA GLN A 68 0.87 27.42 -15.37
C GLN A 68 1.48 26.05 -15.69
N SER A 69 0.77 24.96 -15.36
CA SER A 69 1.20 23.59 -15.58
C SER A 69 0.75 23.02 -16.95
N GLY A 70 0.19 23.86 -17.83
CA GLY A 70 -0.36 23.43 -19.12
C GLY A 70 -1.82 22.95 -19.07
N GLY A 71 -2.55 23.32 -18.02
CA GLY A 71 -3.98 23.05 -17.83
C GLY A 71 -4.32 21.73 -17.15
N ILE A 72 -3.33 20.87 -16.87
CA ILE A 72 -3.53 19.55 -16.26
C ILE A 72 -2.52 19.34 -15.14
N LEU A 73 -2.97 18.82 -13.99
CA LEU A 73 -2.08 18.49 -12.87
C LEU A 73 -2.56 17.25 -12.09
N PRO A 74 -1.66 16.36 -11.65
CA PRO A 74 -2.04 15.25 -10.76
C PRO A 74 -2.62 15.77 -9.44
N LEU A 75 -3.73 15.17 -8.98
CA LEU A 75 -4.42 15.55 -7.75
C LEU A 75 -3.46 15.56 -6.54
N GLY A 76 -2.57 14.57 -6.45
CA GLY A 76 -1.58 14.50 -5.37
C GLY A 76 -0.68 15.74 -5.30
N ARG A 77 -0.26 16.29 -6.45
CA ARG A 77 0.53 17.53 -6.50
C ARG A 77 -0.32 18.74 -6.14
N LEU A 78 -1.55 18.80 -6.63
CA LEU A 78 -2.46 19.87 -6.28
C LEU A 78 -2.73 19.92 -4.76
N THR A 79 -2.90 18.76 -4.11
CA THR A 79 -3.06 18.67 -2.65
C THR A 79 -1.80 19.02 -1.86
N GLN A 80 -0.60 18.90 -2.46
CA GLN A 80 0.65 19.37 -1.85
C GLN A 80 0.72 20.90 -1.87
N LYS A 81 0.31 21.55 -2.97
CA LYS A 81 0.25 23.01 -3.07
C LYS A 81 -0.90 23.62 -2.25
N HIS A 82 -2.03 22.92 -2.17
CA HIS A 82 -3.21 23.32 -1.42
C HIS A 82 -3.56 22.27 -0.36
N PRO A 83 -2.94 22.33 0.84
CA PRO A 83 -3.15 21.33 1.88
C PRO A 83 -4.60 21.30 2.35
N GLY A 84 -5.14 20.10 2.57
CA GLY A 84 -6.52 19.89 2.99
C GLY A 84 -7.55 19.91 1.85
N LEU A 85 -7.11 20.18 0.61
CA LEU A 85 -7.96 20.08 -0.58
C LEU A 85 -8.43 18.63 -0.77
N LYS A 86 -9.74 18.44 -0.80
CA LYS A 86 -10.38 17.15 -1.05
C LYS A 86 -10.84 17.05 -2.50
N ARG A 87 -10.92 15.83 -3.00
CA ARG A 87 -11.41 15.54 -4.36
C ARG A 87 -12.84 16.04 -4.58
N SER A 88 -13.73 15.79 -3.63
CA SER A 88 -15.14 16.19 -3.69
C SER A 88 -15.34 17.69 -3.86
N GLN A 89 -14.38 18.50 -3.41
CA GLN A 89 -14.44 19.96 -3.55
C GLN A 89 -14.11 20.44 -4.97
N LEU A 90 -13.33 19.66 -5.72
CA LEU A 90 -12.92 19.99 -7.08
C LEU A 90 -13.96 19.54 -8.11
N GLU A 91 -14.75 18.52 -7.77
CA GLU A 91 -15.85 18.03 -8.61
C GLU A 91 -16.89 19.15 -8.83
N GLY A 92 -17.16 19.47 -10.09
CA GLY A 92 -18.07 20.54 -10.50
C GLY A 92 -17.38 21.84 -10.90
N HIS A 93 -16.14 22.08 -10.48
CA HIS A 93 -15.34 23.23 -10.92
C HIS A 93 -14.26 22.85 -11.95
N PHE A 94 -13.76 21.63 -11.85
CA PHE A 94 -12.71 21.09 -12.71
C PHE A 94 -13.12 19.73 -13.26
N GLU A 95 -12.47 19.31 -14.34
CA GLU A 95 -12.65 17.96 -14.88
C GLU A 95 -11.67 17.02 -14.18
N LEU A 96 -12.19 15.99 -13.52
CA LEU A 96 -11.38 14.97 -12.84
C LEU A 96 -11.41 13.68 -13.63
N SER A 97 -10.23 13.16 -13.96
CA SER A 97 -10.08 11.90 -14.67
C SER A 97 -9.14 10.97 -13.92
N ARG A 98 -9.42 9.65 -13.96
CA ARG A 98 -8.45 8.64 -13.53
C ARG A 98 -7.48 8.37 -14.67
N VAL A 99 -6.19 8.41 -14.36
CA VAL A 99 -5.10 8.16 -15.30
C VAL A 99 -4.28 6.97 -14.84
N GLY A 100 -3.88 6.16 -15.82
CA GLY A 100 -3.02 5.01 -15.61
C GLY A 100 -3.70 3.84 -14.89
N ASN A 101 -2.96 2.74 -14.79
CA ASN A 101 -3.43 1.51 -14.15
C ASN A 101 -3.49 1.63 -12.61
N ASP A 102 -2.75 2.59 -12.06
CA ASP A 102 -2.67 2.82 -10.61
C ASP A 102 -3.86 3.62 -10.07
N GLY A 103 -4.75 4.09 -10.94
CA GLY A 103 -5.94 4.85 -10.56
C GLY A 103 -5.64 6.22 -9.98
N GLN A 104 -4.52 6.84 -10.38
CA GLN A 104 -4.19 8.20 -9.98
C GLN A 104 -5.20 9.17 -10.59
N TRP A 105 -5.56 10.21 -9.83
CA TRP A 105 -6.48 11.24 -10.31
C TRP A 105 -5.69 12.41 -10.86
N GLU A 106 -6.10 12.92 -12.02
CA GLU A 106 -5.66 14.21 -12.54
C GLU A 106 -6.83 15.20 -12.51
N VAL A 107 -6.49 16.47 -12.37
CA VAL A 107 -7.41 17.61 -12.36
C VAL A 107 -7.09 18.45 -13.58
N ARG A 108 -8.11 18.79 -14.37
CA ARG A 108 -7.96 19.52 -15.64
C ARG A 108 -8.81 20.78 -15.65
N LEU A 109 -8.33 21.79 -16.35
CA LEU A 109 -9.16 22.94 -16.72
C LEU A 109 -10.24 22.48 -17.72
N PRO A 110 -11.49 23.00 -17.60
CA PRO A 110 -12.56 22.67 -18.53
C PRO A 110 -12.15 22.94 -19.99
N GLY A 111 -12.36 21.96 -20.87
CA GLY A 111 -12.03 22.08 -22.30
C GLY A 111 -10.57 21.78 -22.69
N VAL A 112 -9.70 21.41 -21.74
CA VAL A 112 -8.35 20.93 -22.04
C VAL A 112 -8.36 19.40 -22.20
N GLU A 113 -8.19 18.93 -23.44
CA GLU A 113 -8.06 17.49 -23.71
C GLU A 113 -6.71 16.97 -23.19
N ALA A 114 -6.71 16.03 -22.23
CA ALA A 114 -5.47 15.40 -21.79
C ALA A 114 -5.24 14.06 -22.50
N GLN A 115 -3.98 13.86 -22.91
CA GLN A 115 -3.46 12.57 -23.37
C GLN A 115 -3.01 11.66 -22.19
N GLY A 116 -3.43 11.97 -20.97
CA GLY A 116 -3.01 11.26 -19.75
C GLY A 116 -1.62 11.71 -19.29
N VAL A 117 -1.58 12.65 -18.35
CA VAL A 117 -0.33 13.12 -17.75
C VAL A 117 0.06 12.15 -16.65
N GLU A 118 1.10 11.35 -16.88
CA GLU A 118 1.59 10.41 -15.87
C GLU A 118 2.85 10.93 -15.17
N VAL A 119 3.60 11.86 -15.79
CA VAL A 119 4.90 12.28 -15.28
C VAL A 119 5.01 13.80 -15.27
N MET A 120 5.23 14.36 -14.08
CA MET A 120 5.66 15.75 -13.93
C MET A 120 7.18 15.83 -14.07
N TYR A 121 7.66 16.75 -14.91
CA TYR A 121 9.06 17.14 -15.00
C TYR A 121 9.17 18.63 -14.66
N GLY A 122 9.76 18.94 -13.51
CA GLY A 122 9.65 20.28 -12.92
C GLY A 122 8.19 20.65 -12.66
N ASP A 123 7.77 21.82 -13.16
CA ASP A 123 6.37 22.28 -13.14
C ASP A 123 5.57 21.90 -14.40
N GLN A 124 6.19 21.19 -15.35
CA GLN A 124 5.54 20.80 -16.59
C GLN A 124 4.98 19.38 -16.52
N ALA A 125 3.71 19.25 -16.85
CA ALA A 125 3.03 17.98 -17.08
C ALA A 125 3.45 17.38 -18.43
N LEU A 126 4.06 16.20 -18.41
CA LEU A 126 4.40 15.45 -19.62
C LEU A 126 3.57 14.16 -19.73
N PRO A 127 3.09 13.81 -20.93
CA PRO A 127 2.51 12.49 -21.21
C PRO A 127 3.50 11.38 -20.86
N LYS A 128 3.00 10.21 -20.47
CA LYS A 128 3.83 9.04 -20.15
C LYS A 128 4.80 8.68 -21.28
N ASP A 129 4.31 8.77 -22.51
CA ASP A 129 5.02 8.34 -23.72
C ASP A 129 5.77 9.49 -24.40
N ALA A 130 5.65 10.72 -23.89
CA ALA A 130 6.40 11.83 -24.43
C ALA A 130 7.89 11.64 -24.12
N PRO A 131 8.78 11.88 -25.10
CA PRO A 131 10.21 11.84 -24.86
C PRO A 131 10.56 12.87 -23.79
N LEU A 132 11.25 12.42 -22.73
CA LEU A 132 11.69 13.31 -21.67
C LEU A 132 12.69 14.32 -22.26
N PRO A 133 12.61 15.60 -21.89
CA PRO A 133 13.56 16.60 -22.36
C PRO A 133 14.99 16.19 -21.96
N PRO A 134 16.00 16.45 -22.79
CA PRO A 134 17.39 16.21 -22.43
C PRO A 134 17.78 17.06 -21.20
N LEU A 135 18.80 16.61 -20.46
CA LEU A 135 19.33 17.39 -19.34
C LEU A 135 19.92 18.70 -19.85
N THR A 136 19.69 19.79 -19.11
CA THR A 136 20.34 21.06 -19.40
C THR A 136 21.82 20.98 -19.04
N GLU A 137 22.66 21.76 -19.72
CA GLU A 137 24.11 21.80 -19.45
C GLU A 137 24.42 22.18 -17.99
N GLU A 138 23.59 23.04 -17.38
CA GLU A 138 23.68 23.41 -15.96
C GLU A 138 23.44 22.19 -15.05
N GLN A 139 22.40 21.39 -15.33
CA GLN A 139 22.12 20.17 -14.58
C GLN A 139 23.24 19.14 -14.73
N ILE A 140 23.77 18.99 -15.94
CA ILE A 140 24.89 18.11 -16.23
C ILE A 140 26.12 18.56 -15.44
N SER A 141 26.46 19.85 -15.47
CA SER A 141 27.61 20.44 -14.76
C SER A 141 27.48 20.28 -13.25
N LEU A 142 26.26 20.45 -12.71
CA LEU A 142 25.99 20.24 -11.29
C LEU A 142 26.24 18.77 -10.90
N ILE A 143 25.68 17.82 -11.65
CA ILE A 143 25.90 16.38 -11.41
C ILE A 143 27.38 16.02 -11.53
N GLN A 144 28.10 16.56 -12.52
CA GLN A 144 29.54 16.36 -12.69
C GLN A 144 30.32 16.84 -11.48
N THR A 145 30.06 18.05 -10.99
CA THR A 145 30.71 18.63 -9.80
C THR A 145 30.55 17.72 -8.58
N PHE A 146 29.35 17.16 -8.37
CA PHE A 146 29.10 16.23 -7.27
C PHE A 146 29.74 14.86 -7.46
N LEU A 147 29.84 14.37 -8.69
CA LEU A 147 30.55 13.12 -9.00
C LEU A 147 32.06 13.29 -8.75
N GLU A 148 32.66 14.40 -9.20
CA GLU A 148 34.08 14.71 -8.99
C GLU A 148 34.46 14.88 -7.52
N ALA A 149 33.51 15.33 -6.68
CA ALA A 149 33.72 15.45 -5.24
C ALA A 149 33.76 14.09 -4.51
N GLU A 150 33.26 13.01 -5.12
CA GLU A 150 33.28 11.66 -4.53
C GLU A 150 34.53 10.90 -5.01
N PRO A 151 35.25 10.19 -4.14
CA PRO A 151 36.55 9.59 -4.47
C PRO A 151 36.48 8.57 -5.61
N ASN A 152 35.34 7.87 -5.73
CA ASN A 152 35.11 6.86 -6.76
C ASN A 152 34.47 7.43 -8.03
N HIS A 153 34.16 8.73 -8.07
CA HIS A 153 33.43 9.35 -9.18
C HIS A 153 32.10 8.65 -9.49
N THR A 154 31.45 8.12 -8.44
CA THR A 154 30.17 7.40 -8.53
C THR A 154 29.20 7.90 -7.49
N LEU A 155 27.95 8.10 -7.89
CA LEU A 155 26.85 8.44 -6.99
C LEU A 155 25.66 7.50 -7.19
N PRO A 156 24.96 7.09 -6.12
CA PRO A 156 23.68 6.38 -6.26
C PRO A 156 22.64 7.30 -6.90
N MET A 157 21.77 6.72 -7.74
CA MET A 157 20.70 7.46 -8.42
C MET A 157 19.83 8.26 -7.46
N GLY A 158 19.61 7.78 -6.23
CA GLY A 158 18.87 8.50 -5.19
C GLY A 158 19.51 9.86 -4.83
N LYS A 159 20.84 9.92 -4.68
CA LYS A 159 21.55 11.18 -4.44
C LYS A 159 21.47 12.11 -5.66
N ILE A 160 21.52 11.57 -6.87
CA ILE A 160 21.35 12.36 -8.10
C ILE A 160 19.95 12.99 -8.16
N THR A 161 18.91 12.26 -7.76
CA THR A 161 17.54 12.80 -7.69
C THR A 161 17.35 13.85 -6.59
N GLU A 162 18.20 13.85 -5.56
CA GLU A 162 18.21 14.91 -4.54
C GLU A 162 18.92 16.17 -5.06
N ILE A 163 20.00 16.02 -5.82
CA ILE A 163 20.75 17.13 -6.42
C ILE A 163 19.95 17.81 -7.53
N VAL A 164 19.33 17.01 -8.41
CA VAL A 164 18.48 17.50 -9.51
C VAL A 164 17.08 16.90 -9.35
N PRO A 165 16.18 17.59 -8.61
CA PRO A 165 14.82 17.12 -8.39
C PRO A 165 14.07 16.84 -9.71
N GLY A 166 13.41 15.69 -9.77
CA GLY A 166 12.60 15.30 -10.92
C GLY A 166 13.35 14.58 -12.05
N ILE A 167 14.69 14.49 -11.95
CA ILE A 167 15.49 13.76 -12.94
C ILE A 167 15.11 12.28 -13.00
N LYS A 168 14.92 11.77 -14.21
CA LYS A 168 14.61 10.37 -14.46
C LYS A 168 15.85 9.62 -14.93
N ARG A 169 15.86 8.31 -14.69
CA ARG A 169 16.94 7.41 -15.10
C ARG A 169 17.28 7.55 -16.59
N ALA A 170 16.27 7.62 -17.44
CA ALA A 170 16.45 7.71 -18.90
C ALA A 170 17.17 8.99 -19.35
N GLN A 171 17.08 10.09 -18.58
CA GLN A 171 17.76 11.35 -18.91
C GLN A 171 19.24 11.34 -18.52
N VAL A 172 19.57 10.57 -17.49
CA VAL A 172 20.95 10.36 -17.03
C VAL A 172 21.70 9.40 -17.96
N ASP A 173 20.96 8.47 -18.59
CA ASP A 173 21.48 7.48 -19.52
C ASP A 173 21.83 8.13 -20.87
N GLY A 174 23.10 8.47 -21.05
CA GLY A 174 23.56 9.26 -22.19
C GLY A 174 24.74 10.15 -21.80
N PRO A 175 24.52 11.25 -21.06
CA PRO A 175 25.62 12.08 -20.56
C PRO A 175 26.48 11.34 -19.52
N PHE A 176 25.89 10.36 -18.82
CA PHE A 176 26.59 9.57 -17.80
C PHE A 176 26.52 8.07 -18.10
N GLU A 177 27.36 7.31 -17.40
CA GLU A 177 27.35 5.85 -17.40
C GLU A 177 26.50 5.35 -16.22
N LEU A 178 25.45 4.59 -16.48
CA LEU A 178 24.67 3.95 -15.41
C LEU A 178 25.13 2.52 -15.17
N VAL A 179 25.72 2.28 -14.01
CA VAL A 179 26.09 0.96 -13.55
C VAL A 179 24.94 0.38 -12.71
N ARG A 180 24.33 -0.71 -13.19
CA ARG A 180 23.27 -1.40 -12.46
C ARG A 180 23.88 -2.23 -11.32
N LEU A 181 23.55 -1.89 -10.08
CA LEU A 181 23.92 -2.70 -8.91
C LEU A 181 22.90 -3.83 -8.68
N ASP A 182 21.60 -3.50 -8.74
CA ASP A 182 20.49 -4.43 -8.48
C ASP A 182 19.28 -4.18 -9.38
N LYS A 183 18.19 -4.92 -9.16
CA LYS A 183 16.90 -4.68 -9.83
C LYS A 183 16.38 -3.25 -9.65
N LYS A 184 16.60 -2.64 -8.47
CA LYS A 184 16.08 -1.31 -8.09
C LYS A 184 17.15 -0.26 -7.84
N ARG A 185 18.44 -0.61 -7.87
CA ARG A 185 19.55 0.30 -7.51
C ARG A 185 20.49 0.51 -8.68
N PHE A 186 20.81 1.76 -8.94
CA PHE A 186 21.71 2.20 -10.01
C PHE A 186 22.74 3.17 -9.43
N LEU A 187 23.98 3.03 -9.87
CA LEU A 187 25.04 4.02 -9.70
C LEU A 187 25.18 4.80 -11.01
N VAL A 188 25.50 6.07 -10.88
CA VAL A 188 25.80 6.99 -11.97
C VAL A 188 27.30 7.28 -11.89
N ARG A 189 28.01 7.14 -13.01
CA ARG A 189 29.46 7.34 -13.16
C ARG A 189 29.73 8.30 -14.33
N LEU A 190 30.82 9.06 -14.25
CA LEU A 190 31.32 9.88 -15.35
C LEU A 190 31.86 9.01 -16.50
N ARG A 191 31.35 9.17 -17.74
CA ARG A 191 31.76 8.36 -18.92
C ARG A 191 33.23 8.49 -19.31
N ASN A 192 33.90 9.58 -18.93
CA ASN A 192 35.26 9.89 -19.36
C ASN A 192 36.28 9.84 -18.21
N SER A 193 35.91 9.30 -17.04
CA SER A 193 36.93 9.04 -16.01
C SER A 193 37.77 7.84 -16.45
N ASN A 194 38.82 8.14 -17.21
CA ASN A 194 39.91 7.25 -17.62
C ASN A 194 40.74 6.72 -16.43
N VAL A 195 40.14 6.68 -15.23
CA VAL A 195 40.61 5.86 -14.13
C VAL A 195 40.48 4.42 -14.63
N ALA A 196 41.59 3.92 -15.16
CA ALA A 196 41.74 2.59 -15.71
C ALA A 196 41.05 1.60 -14.77
N SER A 197 39.86 1.14 -15.17
CA SER A 197 39.19 0.03 -14.54
C SER A 197 39.99 -1.21 -14.90
N ASN A 198 41.16 -1.37 -14.26
CA ASN A 198 41.80 -2.66 -14.12
C ASN A 198 40.73 -3.59 -13.60
N GLY A 199 40.33 -4.56 -14.43
CA GLY A 199 39.13 -5.39 -14.40
C GLY A 199 38.91 -6.27 -13.17
N VAL A 200 39.38 -5.87 -12.01
CA VAL A 200 38.80 -6.27 -10.75
C VAL A 200 37.51 -5.47 -10.62
N VAL A 201 36.45 -5.98 -11.25
CA VAL A 201 35.11 -5.85 -10.66
C VAL A 201 35.30 -6.44 -9.26
N ALA A 202 35.66 -5.57 -8.31
CA ALA A 202 35.66 -5.89 -6.91
C ALA A 202 34.23 -6.32 -6.68
N ARG A 203 34.04 -7.64 -6.66
CA ARG A 203 32.78 -8.23 -6.28
C ARG A 203 32.48 -7.53 -4.98
N TYR A 204 31.40 -6.77 -4.94
CA TYR A 204 30.78 -6.37 -3.68
C TYR A 204 30.27 -7.67 -3.04
N THR A 205 31.19 -8.55 -2.62
CA THR A 205 30.95 -9.57 -1.63
C THR A 205 30.73 -8.77 -0.37
N SER A 206 29.45 -8.49 -0.08
CA SER A 206 28.94 -8.41 1.29
C SER A 206 29.93 -7.81 2.29
N ILE A 207 30.32 -6.55 2.07
CA ILE A 207 30.95 -5.77 3.12
C ILE A 207 29.87 -5.64 4.20
N GLY A 208 30.15 -6.23 5.36
CA GLY A 208 29.33 -6.11 6.55
C GLY A 208 28.98 -4.65 6.79
N LYS A 209 27.82 -4.42 7.39
CA LYS A 209 27.32 -3.10 7.79
C LYS A 209 28.31 -2.43 8.76
N GLY A 210 29.37 -1.83 8.23
CA GLY A 210 30.28 -0.94 8.93
C GLY A 210 29.88 0.51 8.65
N PRO A 211 30.02 1.44 9.61
CA PRO A 211 29.65 2.83 9.42
C PRO A 211 30.69 3.52 8.54
N TRP A 212 30.23 4.22 7.50
CA TRP A 212 31.06 5.13 6.72
C TRP A 212 31.40 6.38 7.56
N PRO A 213 32.63 6.93 7.46
CA PRO A 213 32.99 8.16 8.15
C PRO A 213 32.32 9.37 7.45
N SER A 214 31.54 10.13 8.22
CA SER A 214 30.94 11.38 7.79
C SER A 214 31.90 12.56 7.96
N ARG A 215 32.01 13.33 6.88
CA ARG A 215 32.37 14.75 6.73
C ARG A 215 32.76 15.55 7.98
N SER A 216 33.96 16.14 7.90
CA SER A 216 34.32 17.40 8.53
C SER A 216 33.68 18.58 7.78
N SER A 217 32.74 19.26 8.44
CA SER A 217 32.47 20.69 8.22
C SER A 217 31.81 21.23 9.49
N SER A 218 32.44 22.24 10.05
CA SER A 218 32.27 22.80 11.38
C SER A 218 30.91 23.47 11.61
N VAL A 219 29.99 22.76 12.28
CA VAL A 219 28.99 23.32 13.21
C VAL A 219 28.72 22.24 14.27
N PRO A 220 28.86 22.51 15.58
CA PRO A 220 28.71 21.48 16.60
C PRO A 220 27.22 21.19 16.84
N VAL A 221 26.65 20.25 16.10
CA VAL A 221 25.38 19.62 16.45
C VAL A 221 25.62 18.12 16.57
N PHE A 222 25.59 17.65 17.82
CA PHE A 222 25.75 16.27 18.24
C PHE A 222 24.81 15.33 17.45
N ALA A 223 25.37 14.55 16.51
CA ALA A 223 24.74 13.33 16.03
C ALA A 223 25.35 12.14 16.81
N PRO A 224 24.57 11.40 17.61
CA PRO A 224 25.08 10.25 18.33
C PRO A 224 25.39 9.13 17.32
N GLY A 225 26.49 8.41 17.52
CA GLY A 225 26.90 7.27 16.69
C GLY A 225 25.90 6.10 16.76
N PRO A 226 26.29 4.85 16.45
CA PRO A 226 25.56 3.67 16.91
C PRO A 226 25.72 3.58 18.44
N GLY A 227 25.21 4.60 19.12
CA GLY A 227 25.06 4.64 20.56
C GLY A 227 24.19 3.47 20.90
N GLU A 228 24.75 2.60 21.72
CA GLU A 228 24.00 1.72 22.59
C GLU A 228 22.71 2.45 22.98
N LEU A 229 21.59 1.97 22.45
CA LEU A 229 20.31 2.63 22.69
C LEU A 229 20.12 2.63 24.20
N PRO A 230 19.69 3.76 24.80
CA PRO A 230 19.49 3.82 26.23
C PRO A 230 18.62 2.63 26.66
N PRO A 231 18.97 1.97 27.79
CA PRO A 231 18.20 0.86 28.30
C PRO A 231 16.74 1.28 28.45
N LEU A 232 15.83 0.37 28.12
CA LEU A 232 14.40 0.65 28.21
C LEU A 232 14.00 0.83 29.68
N ASP A 233 13.11 1.78 29.93
CA ASP A 233 12.50 1.95 31.24
C ASP A 233 11.75 0.66 31.63
N PRO A 234 12.00 0.08 32.81
CA PRO A 234 11.32 -1.12 33.28
C PRO A 234 9.79 -1.00 33.24
N GLN A 235 9.21 0.18 33.49
CA GLN A 235 7.74 0.36 33.42
C GLN A 235 7.21 0.12 32.00
N VAL A 236 7.96 0.53 30.99
CA VAL A 236 7.61 0.32 29.59
C VAL A 236 7.74 -1.16 29.22
N LEU A 237 8.71 -1.88 29.79
CA LEU A 237 8.82 -3.33 29.60
C LEU A 237 7.63 -4.08 30.21
N ASP A 238 7.17 -3.67 31.40
CA ASP A 238 5.99 -4.26 32.04
C ASP A 238 4.72 -4.01 31.22
N GLU A 239 4.54 -2.80 30.67
CA GLU A 239 3.40 -2.51 29.79
C GLU A 239 3.43 -3.31 28.48
N VAL A 240 4.62 -3.51 27.90
CA VAL A 240 4.79 -4.35 26.70
C VAL A 240 4.52 -5.82 27.05
N ALA A 241 4.98 -6.30 28.20
CA ALA A 241 4.71 -7.66 28.67
C ALA A 241 3.21 -7.90 28.87
N LEU A 242 2.52 -6.99 29.55
CA LEU A 242 1.07 -7.06 29.78
C LEU A 242 0.30 -7.02 28.46
N MET A 243 0.77 -6.22 27.49
CA MET A 243 0.21 -6.22 26.14
C MET A 243 0.39 -7.56 25.40
N VAL A 244 1.51 -8.26 25.62
CA VAL A 244 1.75 -9.59 25.06
C VAL A 244 0.86 -10.65 25.72
N GLU A 245 0.65 -10.57 27.03
CA GLU A 245 -0.27 -11.44 27.77
C GLU A 245 -1.73 -11.25 27.31
N ASP A 246 -2.20 -10.01 27.22
CA ASP A 246 -3.52 -9.65 26.69
C ASP A 246 -3.71 -10.12 25.23
N GLY A 247 -2.61 -10.20 24.48
CA GLY A 247 -2.57 -10.68 23.10
C GLY A 247 -2.57 -12.20 22.96
N GLY A 248 -2.67 -12.97 24.04
CA GLY A 248 -2.59 -14.43 24.01
C GLY A 248 -1.17 -14.96 23.87
N GLY A 249 -0.18 -14.22 24.37
CA GLY A 249 1.23 -14.60 24.39
C GLY A 249 2.04 -14.19 23.15
N SER A 250 1.41 -13.55 22.16
CA SER A 250 2.09 -13.08 20.94
C SER A 250 1.44 -11.81 20.38
N VAL A 251 2.24 -10.79 20.11
CA VAL A 251 1.76 -9.51 19.56
C VAL A 251 2.60 -9.09 18.35
N PRO A 252 2.00 -8.62 17.25
CA PRO A 252 2.76 -8.10 16.12
C PRO A 252 3.49 -6.80 16.50
N MET A 253 4.77 -6.70 16.10
CA MET A 253 5.66 -5.57 16.36
C MET A 253 5.04 -4.23 15.91
N GLY A 254 4.27 -4.23 14.82
CA GLY A 254 3.58 -3.03 14.35
C GLY A 254 2.60 -2.46 15.37
N LYS A 255 1.91 -3.32 16.14
CA LYS A 255 0.98 -2.89 17.21
C LYS A 255 1.75 -2.31 18.40
N VAL A 256 2.90 -2.89 18.73
CA VAL A 256 3.79 -2.38 19.79
C VAL A 256 4.39 -1.02 19.38
N SER A 257 4.92 -0.89 18.17
CA SER A 257 5.46 0.40 17.67
C SER A 257 4.39 1.49 17.53
N ALA A 258 3.13 1.13 17.26
CA ALA A 258 2.04 2.10 17.23
C ALA A 258 1.69 2.66 18.62
N ARG A 259 1.74 1.80 19.66
CA ARG A 259 1.49 2.21 21.05
C ARG A 259 2.70 2.92 21.67
N PHE A 260 3.90 2.45 21.36
CA PHE A 260 5.15 2.96 21.91
C PHE A 260 6.06 3.54 20.81
N LYS A 261 5.80 4.80 20.43
CA LYS A 261 6.43 5.47 19.27
C LYS A 261 7.96 5.55 19.30
N HIS A 262 8.58 5.40 20.47
CA HIS A 262 10.02 5.55 20.65
C HIS A 262 10.77 4.23 20.84
N ILE A 263 10.07 3.10 20.91
CA ILE A 263 10.71 1.80 21.10
C ILE A 263 11.15 1.25 19.74
N LYS A 264 12.45 1.04 19.60
CA LYS A 264 13.01 0.36 18.43
C LYS A 264 13.08 -1.13 18.67
N ARG A 265 12.99 -1.91 17.59
CA ARG A 265 13.13 -3.37 17.62
C ARG A 265 14.35 -3.86 18.41
N ALA A 266 15.51 -3.24 18.17
CA ALA A 266 16.77 -3.66 18.79
C ALA A 266 16.74 -3.56 20.32
N GLN A 267 15.91 -2.70 20.90
CA GLN A 267 15.78 -2.57 22.36
C GLN A 267 14.95 -3.69 22.99
N LEU A 268 14.07 -4.34 22.22
CA LEU A 268 13.19 -5.42 22.73
C LEU A 268 13.79 -6.81 22.55
N GLU A 269 14.76 -6.97 21.65
CA GLU A 269 15.34 -8.27 21.27
C GLU A 269 16.07 -8.97 22.43
N GLY A 270 16.46 -8.22 23.49
CA GLY A 270 17.05 -8.77 24.70
C GLY A 270 16.06 -9.18 25.80
N TYR A 271 14.81 -8.70 25.75
CA TYR A 271 13.80 -8.90 26.80
C TYR A 271 12.64 -9.79 26.34
N PHE A 272 12.39 -9.88 25.04
CA PHE A 272 11.30 -10.64 24.45
C PHE A 272 11.79 -11.57 23.34
N GLY A 273 11.10 -12.69 23.17
CA GLY A 273 11.32 -13.60 22.06
C GLY A 273 10.75 -12.97 20.79
N MET A 274 11.57 -12.78 19.77
CA MET A 274 11.13 -12.25 18.48
C MET A 274 11.08 -13.35 17.44
N THR A 275 9.91 -13.58 16.85
CA THR A 275 9.73 -14.50 15.73
C THR A 275 9.15 -13.77 14.53
N ARG A 276 9.48 -14.24 13.33
CA ARG A 276 8.94 -13.66 12.09
C ARG A 276 7.77 -14.53 11.62
N VAL A 277 6.59 -13.92 11.55
CA VAL A 277 5.36 -14.57 11.06
C VAL A 277 4.98 -13.89 9.74
N GLY A 278 5.31 -14.54 8.61
CA GLY A 278 5.21 -13.94 7.28
C GLY A 278 6.17 -12.75 7.10
N ASP A 279 5.63 -11.58 6.77
CA ASP A 279 6.40 -10.34 6.58
C ASP A 279 6.44 -9.43 7.82
N GLN A 280 5.84 -9.87 8.93
CA GLN A 280 5.80 -9.09 10.17
C GLN A 280 6.62 -9.78 11.27
N TRP A 281 7.22 -8.95 12.12
CA TRP A 281 7.84 -9.42 13.36
C TRP A 281 6.77 -9.53 14.44
N SER A 282 6.87 -10.54 15.29
CA SER A 282 6.02 -10.74 16.46
C SER A 282 6.88 -10.92 17.71
N LEU A 283 6.40 -10.37 18.83
CA LEU A 283 6.99 -10.45 20.16
C LEU A 283 6.24 -11.49 21.00
N SER A 284 6.97 -12.31 21.74
CA SER A 284 6.48 -13.30 22.71
C SER A 284 7.31 -13.23 24.01
N LEU A 285 6.78 -13.66 25.15
CA LEU A 285 7.54 -13.69 26.41
C LEU A 285 8.67 -14.74 26.33
N LEU A 286 9.91 -14.34 26.64
CA LEU A 286 11.01 -15.28 26.86
C LEU A 286 10.69 -16.05 28.15
N ASN A 287 10.71 -17.39 28.11
CA ASN A 287 10.57 -18.33 29.25
C ASN A 287 9.22 -19.02 29.53
N ILE A 288 8.28 -19.06 28.59
CA ILE A 288 7.26 -20.12 28.64
C ILE A 288 7.65 -21.19 27.63
N PRO A 289 8.32 -22.29 28.04
CA PRO A 289 8.40 -23.47 27.18
C PRO A 289 6.95 -23.87 26.91
N THR A 290 6.51 -23.78 25.65
CA THR A 290 5.18 -24.21 25.25
C THR A 290 5.07 -25.70 25.53
N THR A 291 4.50 -26.06 26.69
CA THR A 291 4.53 -27.41 27.22
C THR A 291 3.75 -28.34 26.32
N ARG A 292 4.46 -29.30 25.73
CA ARG A 292 3.92 -30.47 25.06
C ARG A 292 3.21 -31.36 26.11
N ALA A 293 1.93 -31.12 26.35
CA ALA A 293 1.01 -32.05 27.00
C ALA A 293 -0.11 -32.34 25.98
N GLY A 294 -0.35 -33.55 25.49
CA GLY A 294 -0.32 -34.81 26.23
C GLY A 294 -1.73 -35.18 26.69
N LEU A 295 -2.71 -35.29 25.78
CA LEU A 295 -3.97 -35.95 26.06
C LEU A 295 -4.08 -37.24 25.26
N LYS A 296 -3.82 -38.32 26.00
CA LYS A 296 -4.13 -39.71 25.68
C LYS A 296 -5.60 -39.86 25.28
N GLY A 297 -5.82 -40.75 24.31
CA GLY A 297 -7.14 -41.11 23.82
C GLY A 297 -8.01 -41.82 24.86
N GLY A 298 -9.31 -41.55 24.73
CA GLY A 298 -10.40 -42.39 25.24
C GLY A 298 -11.24 -42.84 24.05
N GLY A 299 -10.89 -43.98 23.47
CA GLY A 299 -11.73 -44.63 22.46
C GLY A 299 -13.03 -45.12 23.08
N LYS A 300 -14.17 -44.63 22.57
CA LYS A 300 -15.45 -45.30 22.72
C LYS A 300 -15.82 -45.97 21.40
N ALA A 301 -15.57 -47.27 21.36
CA ALA A 301 -16.19 -48.18 20.43
C ALA A 301 -17.72 -48.14 20.58
N LYS A 302 -18.46 -47.95 19.48
CA LYS A 302 -19.81 -48.47 19.33
C LYS A 302 -20.04 -48.95 17.90
N ASN A 303 -20.02 -50.28 17.81
CA ASN A 303 -20.77 -51.18 16.95
C ASN A 303 -21.40 -50.62 15.66
N ARG A 304 -20.79 -51.10 14.58
CA ARG A 304 -21.38 -51.43 13.29
C ARG A 304 -22.48 -52.50 13.49
N LEU A 305 -23.74 -52.19 13.18
CA LEU A 305 -24.73 -53.21 12.82
C LEU A 305 -25.48 -52.77 11.56
N ARG A 306 -25.53 -53.71 10.62
CA ARG A 306 -26.27 -53.71 9.35
C ARG A 306 -27.72 -53.25 9.53
N SER A 307 -28.30 -52.62 8.50
CA SER A 307 -29.31 -53.27 7.63
C SER A 307 -30.10 -52.28 6.76
N ARG A 308 -30.48 -52.78 5.58
CA ARG A 308 -31.64 -52.42 4.74
C ARG A 308 -31.56 -51.18 3.83
N SER A 309 -31.11 -51.45 2.61
CA SER A 309 -31.62 -50.79 1.39
C SER A 309 -33.07 -51.18 1.15
N VAL A 310 -33.97 -50.19 1.13
CA VAL A 310 -35.30 -50.30 0.52
C VAL A 310 -35.26 -49.45 -0.74
N GLY A 311 -35.56 -50.07 -1.87
CA GLY A 311 -35.64 -49.41 -3.16
C GLY A 311 -36.91 -48.56 -3.27
N THR A 312 -36.84 -47.50 -4.06
CA THR A 312 -38.02 -46.81 -4.55
C THR A 312 -37.81 -46.38 -6.00
N ALA A 313 -38.83 -46.67 -6.78
CA ALA A 313 -38.97 -46.61 -8.22
C ALA A 313 -38.57 -45.28 -8.88
N CYS A 314 -37.97 -45.41 -10.07
CA CYS A 314 -37.88 -44.36 -11.08
C CYS A 314 -39.16 -44.41 -11.93
N THR A 315 -39.94 -43.33 -11.93
CA THR A 315 -41.10 -43.16 -12.81
C THR A 315 -40.72 -42.30 -14.01
N THR A 316 -41.08 -42.80 -15.18
CA THR A 316 -40.79 -42.30 -16.52
C THR A 316 -41.78 -41.23 -16.98
N GLY A 317 -41.26 -40.21 -17.69
CA GLY A 317 -41.95 -39.49 -18.79
C GLY A 317 -42.45 -38.06 -18.50
N PRO A 318 -42.80 -37.26 -19.53
CA PRO A 318 -42.37 -37.28 -20.93
C PRO A 318 -41.83 -35.92 -21.43
N ALA A 319 -41.27 -35.96 -22.64
CA ALA A 319 -40.77 -34.84 -23.43
C ALA A 319 -41.85 -33.81 -23.80
N PHE A 320 -41.45 -32.54 -23.85
CA PHE A 320 -42.10 -31.53 -24.69
C PHE A 320 -41.05 -30.79 -25.50
N LEU A 321 -41.23 -30.86 -26.83
CA LEU A 321 -40.53 -30.12 -27.85
C LEU A 321 -41.09 -28.70 -27.92
N SER A 322 -40.21 -27.70 -27.95
CA SER A 322 -40.53 -26.39 -28.52
C SER A 322 -39.26 -25.76 -29.09
N SER A 323 -39.12 -25.97 -30.40
CA SER A 323 -38.22 -25.26 -31.30
C SER A 323 -38.60 -23.78 -31.39
N VAL A 324 -37.67 -22.89 -31.09
CA VAL A 324 -37.78 -21.46 -31.43
C VAL A 324 -36.75 -21.12 -32.49
N THR A 325 -37.27 -20.85 -33.68
CA THR A 325 -36.58 -20.40 -34.88
C THR A 325 -36.28 -18.91 -34.75
N PHE A 326 -35.02 -18.50 -34.92
CA PHE A 326 -34.64 -17.09 -35.07
C PHE A 326 -34.31 -16.79 -36.54
N PRO A 327 -34.86 -15.71 -37.13
CA PRO A 327 -34.53 -15.34 -38.50
C PRO A 327 -33.17 -14.63 -38.59
N SER A 328 -32.36 -15.15 -39.50
CA SER A 328 -31.11 -14.58 -39.98
C SER A 328 -31.40 -13.35 -40.85
N LEU A 329 -30.85 -12.18 -40.47
CA LEU A 329 -30.80 -11.00 -41.32
C LEU A 329 -29.43 -10.90 -41.99
N HIS A 330 -29.47 -11.01 -43.32
CA HIS A 330 -28.39 -10.68 -44.22
C HIS A 330 -28.08 -9.18 -44.20
N GLY A 331 -26.80 -8.83 -44.12
CA GLY A 331 -26.30 -7.49 -44.39
C GLY A 331 -24.93 -7.57 -45.06
N LYS A 332 -24.96 -7.55 -46.40
CA LYS A 332 -23.78 -7.48 -47.28
C LYS A 332 -23.14 -6.09 -47.17
N GLY A 333 -21.81 -6.03 -47.10
CA GLY A 333 -21.04 -4.79 -47.20
C GLY A 333 -19.57 -5.10 -47.47
N ALA A 334 -19.24 -5.28 -48.74
CA ALA A 334 -17.88 -5.52 -49.22
C ALA A 334 -17.09 -4.20 -49.29
N ALA A 335 -15.87 -4.19 -48.76
CA ALA A 335 -14.83 -3.24 -49.17
C ALA A 335 -13.47 -3.93 -49.01
N SER A 336 -12.90 -4.27 -50.16
CA SER A 336 -11.60 -4.87 -50.39
C SER A 336 -10.50 -3.81 -50.36
N HIS A 337 -9.43 -4.02 -49.58
CA HIS A 337 -8.11 -3.48 -49.89
C HIS A 337 -7.02 -4.52 -49.55
N PRO A 338 -6.06 -4.77 -50.45
CA PRO A 338 -5.03 -5.78 -50.27
C PRO A 338 -3.79 -5.20 -49.58
N PHE A 339 -3.32 -5.82 -48.51
CA PHE A 339 -1.95 -5.61 -48.02
C PHE A 339 -1.09 -6.85 -48.31
N GLN A 340 -0.06 -6.62 -49.10
CA GLN A 340 0.94 -7.58 -49.54
C GLN A 340 1.74 -8.13 -48.36
N ALA A 341 1.69 -9.44 -48.16
CA ALA A 341 2.67 -10.17 -47.38
C ALA A 341 3.88 -10.50 -48.27
N HIS A 342 4.99 -9.83 -48.04
CA HIS A 342 6.29 -10.19 -48.62
C HIS A 342 7.16 -10.82 -47.53
N TRP A 343 7.07 -12.14 -47.39
CA TRP A 343 8.03 -12.93 -46.61
C TRP A 343 9.09 -13.47 -47.58
N LYS A 344 10.29 -12.89 -47.52
CA LYS A 344 11.48 -13.42 -48.21
C LYS A 344 12.07 -14.53 -47.36
N GLY A 345 12.18 -15.71 -47.98
CA GLY A 345 12.94 -16.83 -47.47
C GLY A 345 14.45 -16.60 -47.56
N ALA A 346 15.15 -17.17 -46.59
CA ALA A 346 16.55 -17.58 -46.57
C ALA A 346 16.68 -18.41 -45.28
N SER A 347 17.41 -19.50 -45.16
CA SER A 347 18.28 -20.26 -46.03
C SER A 347 18.64 -21.51 -45.22
N LEU A 348 18.68 -22.67 -45.87
CA LEU A 348 19.18 -23.92 -45.32
C LEU A 348 20.64 -23.78 -44.84
N GLY A 349 20.90 -24.10 -43.57
CA GLY A 349 22.23 -24.25 -42.99
C GLY A 349 22.32 -25.56 -42.22
N LYS A 350 22.91 -26.57 -42.85
CA LYS A 350 23.21 -27.89 -42.28
C LYS A 350 24.40 -27.81 -41.30
N GLY A 351 24.35 -28.66 -40.27
CA GLY A 351 25.53 -29.37 -39.77
C GLY A 351 26.15 -28.85 -38.48
N GLY A 352 26.10 -29.67 -37.42
CA GLY A 352 26.82 -29.40 -36.18
C GLY A 352 26.46 -30.35 -35.05
N LEU A 353 26.71 -31.65 -35.25
CA LEU A 353 26.71 -32.65 -34.17
C LEU A 353 27.75 -32.27 -33.12
N SER A 354 27.32 -31.85 -31.93
CA SER A 354 28.19 -31.72 -30.77
C SER A 354 27.66 -32.60 -29.63
N LYS A 355 28.55 -33.48 -29.17
CA LYS A 355 28.33 -34.53 -28.18
C LYS A 355 28.05 -33.94 -26.81
N CYS A 356 26.89 -34.22 -26.24
CA CYS A 356 26.63 -33.99 -24.82
C CYS A 356 27.17 -35.19 -24.02
N VAL A 357 28.26 -34.95 -23.31
CA VAL A 357 28.78 -35.84 -22.27
C VAL A 357 27.84 -35.79 -21.07
N ALA A 358 27.37 -36.96 -20.63
CA ALA A 358 26.50 -37.13 -19.48
C ALA A 358 27.18 -36.66 -18.19
N SER A 359 26.52 -35.76 -17.47
CA SER A 359 26.91 -35.32 -16.12
C SER A 359 26.07 -36.10 -15.08
N PRO A 360 26.69 -36.87 -14.17
CA PRO A 360 25.97 -37.63 -13.17
C PRO A 360 25.89 -36.85 -11.85
N TYR A 361 24.82 -36.08 -11.66
CA TYR A 361 24.44 -35.65 -10.31
C TYR A 361 22.96 -35.92 -10.07
N ALA A 362 22.73 -36.98 -9.30
CA ALA A 362 21.45 -37.36 -8.76
C ALA A 362 20.88 -36.23 -7.89
N THR A 363 19.70 -35.72 -8.28
CA THR A 363 18.86 -34.91 -7.42
C THR A 363 18.12 -35.82 -6.44
N PRO A 364 18.22 -35.61 -5.11
CA PRO A 364 17.40 -36.35 -4.17
C PRO A 364 15.95 -35.88 -4.28
N VAL A 365 15.05 -36.85 -4.46
CA VAL A 365 13.60 -36.73 -4.38
C VAL A 365 13.23 -36.05 -3.07
N ARG A 366 12.70 -34.82 -3.15
CA ARG A 366 12.25 -34.05 -1.99
C ARG A 366 10.88 -34.59 -1.56
N ALA A 367 10.84 -35.22 -0.39
CA ALA A 367 9.62 -35.70 0.22
C ALA A 367 8.61 -34.56 0.48
N PRO A 368 7.29 -34.81 0.44
CA PRO A 368 6.27 -33.81 0.75
C PRO A 368 6.44 -33.29 2.19
N LEU A 369 6.76 -32.01 2.32
CA LEU A 369 6.78 -31.30 3.60
C LEU A 369 5.34 -31.10 4.08
N HIS A 370 4.89 -31.99 4.95
CA HIS A 370 3.72 -31.73 5.79
C HIS A 370 4.06 -30.57 6.74
N HIS A 371 3.47 -29.40 6.49
CA HIS A 371 3.49 -28.27 7.42
C HIS A 371 2.66 -28.62 8.66
N ALA A 372 3.32 -29.13 9.70
CA ALA A 372 2.77 -29.18 11.05
C ALA A 372 2.82 -27.76 11.65
N GLY A 373 1.87 -26.92 11.23
CA GLY A 373 1.67 -25.59 11.78
C GLY A 373 1.13 -25.66 13.20
N ALA A 374 1.63 -24.76 14.05
CA ALA A 374 1.10 -24.52 15.39
C ALA A 374 -0.43 -24.43 15.35
N SER A 375 -1.07 -25.09 16.30
CA SER A 375 -2.53 -25.14 16.47
C SER A 375 -3.04 -23.74 16.80
N ALA A 376 -3.19 -22.89 15.77
CA ALA A 376 -3.95 -21.67 15.86
C ALA A 376 -5.34 -22.09 16.33
N GLU A 377 -5.70 -21.65 17.54
CA GLU A 377 -7.02 -21.86 18.12
C GLU A 377 -8.05 -21.54 17.05
N LEU A 378 -8.82 -22.55 16.65
CA LEU A 378 -9.75 -22.44 15.53
C LEU A 378 -10.64 -21.24 15.80
N PRO A 379 -10.73 -20.27 14.86
CA PRO A 379 -11.52 -19.08 15.08
C PRO A 379 -12.94 -19.49 15.50
N PRO A 380 -13.55 -18.79 16.49
CA PRO A 380 -14.86 -19.16 17.00
C PRO A 380 -15.84 -19.30 15.85
N LYS A 381 -16.71 -20.31 15.91
CA LYS A 381 -17.72 -20.55 14.88
C LYS A 381 -18.57 -19.29 14.71
N LEU A 382 -18.86 -18.93 13.46
CA LEU A 382 -19.74 -17.82 13.16
C LEU A 382 -21.17 -18.13 13.67
N PRO A 383 -21.91 -17.12 14.13
CA PRO A 383 -23.33 -17.27 14.43
C PRO A 383 -24.07 -17.80 13.19
N GLU A 384 -25.03 -18.68 13.40
CA GLU A 384 -25.80 -19.32 12.33
C GLU A 384 -26.52 -18.29 11.45
N GLU A 385 -26.98 -17.19 12.06
CA GLU A 385 -27.65 -16.10 11.35
C GLU A 385 -26.72 -15.42 10.34
N VAL A 386 -25.44 -15.26 10.68
CA VAL A 386 -24.43 -14.68 9.78
C VAL A 386 -24.09 -15.66 8.66
N MET A 387 -24.05 -16.97 8.96
CA MET A 387 -23.84 -18.02 7.97
C MET A 387 -24.92 -17.97 6.87
N GLN A 388 -26.19 -17.90 7.28
CA GLN A 388 -27.34 -17.81 6.38
C GLN A 388 -27.33 -16.53 5.54
N GLN A 389 -26.93 -15.40 6.12
CA GLN A 389 -26.76 -14.15 5.36
C GLN A 389 -25.68 -14.26 4.29
N ILE A 390 -24.56 -14.94 4.60
CA ILE A 390 -23.47 -15.17 3.63
C ILE A 390 -23.95 -16.10 2.52
N GLU A 391 -24.65 -17.18 2.84
CA GLU A 391 -25.22 -18.11 1.86
C GLU A 391 -26.18 -17.40 0.91
N GLN A 392 -27.11 -16.61 1.46
CA GLN A 392 -28.05 -15.82 0.66
C GLN A 392 -27.31 -14.79 -0.22
N PHE A 393 -26.24 -14.18 0.28
CA PHE A 393 -25.44 -13.22 -0.47
C PHE A 393 -24.65 -13.87 -1.62
N VAL A 394 -24.08 -15.06 -1.41
CA VAL A 394 -23.42 -15.86 -2.46
C VAL A 394 -24.45 -16.28 -3.52
N PHE A 395 -25.63 -16.74 -3.11
CA PHE A 395 -26.72 -17.11 -4.01
C PHE A 395 -27.19 -15.93 -4.87
N GLN A 396 -27.46 -14.77 -4.25
CA GLN A 396 -27.87 -13.55 -4.97
C GLN A 396 -26.81 -13.03 -5.94
N SER A 397 -25.53 -13.34 -5.69
CA SER A 397 -24.42 -12.94 -6.55
C SER A 397 -24.13 -13.93 -7.68
N GLY A 398 -25.01 -14.92 -7.90
CA GLY A 398 -24.86 -15.93 -8.96
C GLY A 398 -24.06 -17.16 -8.53
N GLY A 399 -23.98 -17.44 -7.23
CA GLY A 399 -23.38 -18.65 -6.69
C GLY A 399 -21.84 -18.64 -6.62
N ARG A 400 -21.18 -17.53 -6.95
CA ARG A 400 -19.73 -17.38 -6.79
C ARG A 400 -19.35 -15.98 -6.37
N LEU A 401 -18.53 -15.87 -5.32
CA LEU A 401 -18.02 -14.59 -4.84
C LEU A 401 -16.54 -14.66 -4.48
N SER A 402 -15.80 -13.60 -4.79
CA SER A 402 -14.42 -13.45 -4.29
C SER A 402 -14.42 -13.29 -2.76
N MET A 403 -13.47 -13.92 -2.07
CA MET A 403 -13.29 -13.76 -0.62
C MET A 403 -13.12 -12.29 -0.20
N GLY A 404 -12.47 -11.48 -1.04
CA GLY A 404 -12.32 -10.04 -0.77
C GLY A 404 -13.66 -9.31 -0.65
N ARG A 405 -14.65 -9.66 -1.48
CA ARG A 405 -15.99 -9.08 -1.44
C ARG A 405 -16.79 -9.55 -0.22
N ILE A 406 -16.68 -10.83 0.14
CA ILE A 406 -17.31 -11.37 1.36
C ILE A 406 -16.73 -10.68 2.61
N SER A 407 -15.40 -10.54 2.71
CA SER A 407 -14.76 -9.87 3.86
C SER A 407 -15.06 -8.36 3.93
N GLN A 408 -15.39 -7.71 2.80
CA GLN A 408 -15.84 -6.32 2.78
C GLN A 408 -17.28 -6.17 3.28
N THR A 409 -18.18 -7.07 2.90
CA THR A 409 -19.59 -7.04 3.32
C THR A 409 -19.78 -7.55 4.74
N PHE A 410 -19.04 -8.60 5.12
CA PHE A 410 -19.10 -9.24 6.44
C PHE A 410 -17.76 -9.07 7.15
N SER A 411 -17.60 -7.92 7.81
CA SER A 411 -16.35 -7.55 8.47
C SER A 411 -15.97 -8.57 9.55
N GLY A 412 -14.75 -9.09 9.49
CA GLY A 412 -14.22 -10.03 10.47
C GLY A 412 -14.40 -11.51 10.11
N VAL A 413 -15.15 -11.83 9.05
CA VAL A 413 -15.27 -13.21 8.54
C VAL A 413 -13.95 -13.66 7.93
N LYS A 414 -13.37 -14.72 8.51
CA LYS A 414 -12.16 -15.36 8.00
C LYS A 414 -12.50 -16.60 7.21
N ARG A 415 -11.66 -16.92 6.21
CA ARG A 415 -11.77 -18.15 5.38
C ARG A 415 -12.00 -19.41 6.22
N ALA A 416 -11.21 -19.62 7.26
CA ALA A 416 -11.26 -20.83 8.08
C ALA A 416 -12.61 -21.05 8.79
N GLN A 417 -13.44 -20.01 8.96
CA GLN A 417 -14.78 -20.13 9.55
C GLN A 417 -15.85 -20.56 8.53
N LEU A 418 -15.58 -20.32 7.25
CA LEU A 418 -16.43 -20.68 6.11
C LEU A 418 -16.02 -22.04 5.51
N GLU A 419 -14.79 -22.48 5.79
CA GLU A 419 -14.24 -23.75 5.35
C GLU A 419 -15.02 -24.91 6.01
N GLY A 420 -15.80 -25.63 5.20
CA GLY A 420 -16.72 -26.68 5.63
C GLY A 420 -18.19 -26.41 5.30
N PHE A 421 -18.56 -25.15 5.06
CA PHE A 421 -19.90 -24.75 4.59
C PHE A 421 -19.92 -24.42 3.09
N PHE A 422 -18.79 -23.95 2.56
CA PHE A 422 -18.67 -23.54 1.16
C PHE A 422 -17.48 -24.22 0.47
N GLU A 423 -17.52 -24.29 -0.86
CA GLU A 423 -16.41 -24.79 -1.67
C GLU A 423 -15.49 -23.63 -2.07
N PHE A 424 -14.19 -23.79 -1.84
CA PHE A 424 -13.19 -22.76 -2.13
C PHE A 424 -12.45 -23.08 -3.42
N GLU A 425 -12.62 -22.24 -4.43
CA GLU A 425 -11.89 -22.33 -5.69
C GLU A 425 -10.89 -21.18 -5.82
N ARG A 426 -9.69 -21.48 -6.30
CA ARG A 426 -8.66 -20.48 -6.57
C ARG A 426 -8.73 -20.05 -8.02
N VAL A 427 -9.16 -18.82 -8.25
CA VAL A 427 -9.25 -18.20 -9.59
C VAL A 427 -8.09 -17.19 -9.72
N GLY A 428 -7.00 -17.62 -10.36
CA GLY A 428 -5.75 -16.86 -10.43
C GLY A 428 -5.07 -16.72 -9.05
N ASP A 429 -4.78 -15.49 -8.66
CA ASP A 429 -4.16 -15.16 -7.35
C ASP A 429 -5.18 -14.89 -6.24
N GLN A 430 -6.48 -15.01 -6.53
CA GLN A 430 -7.56 -14.74 -5.58
C GLN A 430 -8.34 -16.01 -5.23
N TRP A 431 -8.86 -16.04 -4.01
CA TRP A 431 -9.77 -17.09 -3.55
C TRP A 431 -11.22 -16.68 -3.79
N SER A 432 -12.00 -17.60 -4.33
CA SER A 432 -13.45 -17.49 -4.50
C SER A 432 -14.17 -18.57 -3.70
N VAL A 433 -15.38 -18.24 -3.28
CA VAL A 433 -16.31 -19.07 -2.54
C VAL A 433 -17.47 -19.40 -3.47
N ALA A 434 -17.80 -20.68 -3.58
CA ALA A 434 -18.95 -21.21 -4.31
C ALA A 434 -19.91 -21.91 -3.35
#